data_AF-A0A2V8PU04-F1
#
_entry.id   AF-A0A2V8PU04-F1
#
_cell.length_a   1.000
_cell.length_b   1.000
_cell.length_c   1.000
_cell.angle_alpha   90.00
_cell.angle_beta   90.00
_cell.angle_gamma   90.00
#
_symmetry.space_group_name_H-M   'P 1'
#
loop_
_entity.id
_entity.type
_entity.pdbx_description
1 polymer ?
#
loop_
_entity_poly.entity_id
_entity_poly.type
_entity_poly.pdbx_seq_one_letter_code
_entity_poly.pdbx_strand_id
1 'polypeptide(L)'
;MQIRPRLEAVIDEMLDGHIMLDEALAEFEKLYIEKAFARNNKRISHTAVALGIHRNTIAKRVHAYRAKERKYHAHPGNHRRIHKAH
;
A
#
# COMPACT_ATOMS: atom_id res chain seq x y z
N MET A 1 7.25 -5.72 -21.53
CA MET A 1 6.09 -4.99 -20.98
C MET A 1 6.57 -3.60 -20.58
N GLN A 2 6.04 -2.53 -21.18
CA GLN A 2 6.43 -1.17 -20.83
C GLN A 2 5.72 -0.76 -19.53
N ILE A 3 6.48 -0.44 -18.49
CA ILE A 3 5.91 -0.11 -17.18
C ILE A 3 5.32 1.31 -17.14
N ARG A 4 5.91 2.22 -17.91
CA ARG A 4 5.56 3.65 -17.90
C ARG A 4 4.10 3.92 -18.30
N PRO A 5 3.58 3.41 -19.44
CA PRO A 5 2.18 3.69 -19.82
C PRO A 5 1.15 3.12 -18.83
N ARG A 6 1.47 2.01 -18.15
CA ARG A 6 0.59 1.44 -17.12
C ARG A 6 0.59 2.27 -15.86
N LEU A 7 1.76 2.80 -15.48
CA LEU A 7 1.85 3.63 -14.30
C LEU A 7 1.19 4.99 -14.53
N GLU A 8 1.31 5.55 -15.73
CA GLU A 8 0.62 6.79 -16.15
C GLU A 8 -0.89 6.64 -16.01
N ALA A 9 -1.49 5.57 -16.54
CA ALA A 9 -2.93 5.32 -16.39
C ALA A 9 -3.38 5.21 -14.92
N VAL A 10 -2.60 4.54 -14.07
CA VAL A 10 -2.91 4.44 -12.63
C VAL A 10 -2.79 5.80 -11.94
N ILE A 11 -1.80 6.61 -12.32
CA ILE A 11 -1.61 7.96 -11.76
C ILE A 11 -2.77 8.87 -12.15
N ASP A 12 -3.22 8.82 -13.41
CA ASP A 12 -4.37 9.61 -13.87
C ASP A 12 -5.62 9.29 -13.04
N GLU A 13 -5.91 8.00 -12.81
CA GLU A 13 -7.03 7.57 -11.94
C GLU A 13 -6.88 8.08 -10.49
N MET A 14 -5.67 8.08 -9.93
CA MET A 14 -5.41 8.60 -8.58
C MET A 14 -5.59 10.12 -8.50
N LEU A 15 -5.18 10.86 -9.52
CA LEU A 15 -5.34 12.32 -9.60
C LEU A 15 -6.81 12.72 -9.77
N ASP A 16 -7.55 12.01 -10.63
CA ASP A 16 -9.00 12.18 -10.80
C ASP A 16 -9.76 11.90 -9.50
N GLY A 17 -9.27 10.95 -8.70
CA GLY A 17 -9.77 10.64 -7.36
C GLY A 17 -9.36 11.63 -6.27
N HIS A 18 -8.57 12.66 -6.60
CA HIS A 18 -7.97 13.60 -5.65
C HIS A 18 -7.13 12.94 -4.54
N ILE A 19 -6.48 11.82 -4.85
CA ILE A 19 -5.60 11.12 -3.91
C ILE A 19 -4.32 11.94 -3.77
N MET A 20 -3.95 12.22 -2.51
CA MET A 20 -2.71 12.95 -2.23
C MET A 20 -1.49 12.05 -2.48
N LEU A 21 -0.36 12.65 -2.85
CA LEU A 21 0.85 11.90 -3.21
C LEU A 21 1.33 10.98 -2.07
N ASP A 22 1.25 11.43 -0.82
CA ASP A 22 1.63 10.66 0.35
C ASP A 22 0.71 9.45 0.57
N GLU A 23 -0.59 9.61 0.36
CA GLU A 23 -1.57 8.52 0.38
C GLU A 23 -1.31 7.51 -0.73
N ALA A 24 -1.10 7.98 -1.97
CA ALA A 24 -0.80 7.14 -3.12
C ALA A 24 0.48 6.31 -2.91
N LEU A 25 1.55 6.94 -2.42
CA LEU A 25 2.82 6.26 -2.12
C LEU A 25 2.65 5.22 -1.00
N ALA A 26 1.90 5.55 0.05
CA ALA A 26 1.65 4.63 1.15
C ALA A 26 0.85 3.40 0.71
N GLU A 27 -0.19 3.59 -0.11
CA GLU A 27 -1.01 2.47 -0.60
C GLU A 27 -0.24 1.64 -1.63
N PHE A 28 0.52 2.27 -2.53
CA PHE A 28 1.40 1.56 -3.46
C PHE A 28 2.44 0.73 -2.71
N GLU A 29 3.15 1.32 -1.73
CA GLU A 29 4.16 0.60 -0.96
C GLU A 29 3.58 -0.61 -0.23
N LYS A 30 2.43 -0.43 0.41
CA LYS A 30 1.70 -1.51 1.09
C LYS A 30 1.35 -2.63 0.12
N LEU A 31 0.66 -2.31 -0.97
CA LEU A 31 0.21 -3.29 -1.97
C LEU A 31 1.40 -4.03 -2.60
N TYR A 32 2.48 -3.31 -2.92
CA TYR A 32 3.67 -3.89 -3.52
C TYR A 32 4.33 -4.91 -2.59
N ILE A 33 4.48 -4.57 -1.31
CA ILE A 33 5.06 -5.46 -0.29
C ILE A 33 4.15 -6.67 -0.05
N GLU A 34 2.83 -6.49 0.03
CA GLU A 34 1.89 -7.60 0.21
C GLU A 34 1.91 -8.59 -0.96
N LYS A 35 1.94 -8.09 -2.21
CA LYS A 35 2.06 -8.93 -3.40
C LYS A 35 3.39 -9.66 -3.42
N ALA A 36 4.50 -9.00 -3.09
CA ALA A 36 5.82 -9.65 -2.98
C ALA A 36 5.83 -10.73 -1.89
N PHE A 37 5.22 -10.45 -0.73
CA PHE A 37 5.11 -11.39 0.38
C PHE A 37 4.27 -12.63 0.02
N ALA A 38 3.14 -12.42 -0.66
CA ALA A 38 2.30 -13.51 -1.15
C ALA A 38 3.03 -14.39 -2.17
N ARG A 39 3.75 -13.79 -3.13
CA ARG A 39 4.55 -14.52 -4.13
C ARG A 39 5.68 -15.33 -3.51
N ASN A 40 6.21 -14.90 -2.37
CA ASN A 40 7.28 -15.59 -1.64
C ASN A 40 6.75 -16.52 -0.54
N ASN A 41 5.55 -17.10 -0.71
CA ASN A 41 4.95 -18.05 0.23
C ASN A 41 4.85 -17.53 1.67
N LYS A 42 4.61 -16.23 1.83
CA LYS A 42 4.52 -15.56 3.15
C LYS A 42 5.80 -15.71 3.99
N ARG A 43 6.97 -15.82 3.35
CA ARG A 43 8.28 -15.88 4.02
C ARG A 43 8.96 -14.51 3.99
N ILE A 44 9.19 -13.94 5.17
CA ILE A 44 9.80 -12.61 5.34
C ILE A 44 11.20 -12.56 4.70
N SER A 45 12.05 -13.56 4.97
CA SER A 45 13.43 -13.58 4.47
C SER A 45 13.49 -13.62 2.93
N HIS A 46 12.62 -14.40 2.28
CA HIS A 46 12.57 -14.48 0.82
C HIS A 46 12.04 -13.17 0.21
N THR A 47 11.03 -12.58 0.85
CA THR A 47 10.47 -11.28 0.44
C THR A 47 11.50 -10.15 0.56
N ALA A 48 12.29 -10.16 1.64
CA ALA A 48 13.38 -9.23 1.87
C ALA A 48 14.45 -9.29 0.78
N VAL A 49 14.87 -10.50 0.42
CA VAL A 49 15.81 -10.73 -0.70
C VAL A 49 15.20 -10.25 -2.03
N ALA A 50 13.94 -10.59 -2.31
CA ALA A 50 13.26 -10.20 -3.55
C ALA A 50 13.08 -8.69 -3.71
N LEU A 51 12.91 -7.96 -2.60
CA LEU A 51 12.75 -6.51 -2.59
C LEU A 51 14.06 -5.75 -2.41
N GLY A 52 15.18 -6.43 -2.12
CA GLY A 52 16.45 -5.77 -1.79
C GLY A 52 16.41 -4.97 -0.48
N ILE A 53 15.49 -5.30 0.42
CA ILE A 53 15.27 -4.59 1.69
C ILE A 53 15.64 -5.51 2.84
N HIS A 54 16.32 -5.00 3.86
CA HIS A 54 16.68 -5.80 5.03
C HIS A 54 15.44 -6.44 5.70
N ARG A 55 15.56 -7.72 6.08
CA ARG A 55 14.45 -8.54 6.60
C ARG A 55 13.72 -7.93 7.80
N ASN A 56 14.42 -7.20 8.68
CA ASN A 56 13.80 -6.56 9.84
C ASN A 56 12.87 -5.41 9.41
N THR A 57 13.23 -4.70 8.35
CA THR A 57 12.39 -3.63 7.79
C THR A 57 11.14 -4.22 7.17
N ILE A 58 11.27 -5.31 6.40
CA ILE A 58 10.11 -6.04 5.86
C ILE A 58 9.23 -6.61 6.97
N ALA A 59 9.82 -7.20 8.01
CA ALA A 59 9.06 -7.71 9.16
C ALA A 59 8.21 -6.59 9.78
N LYS A 60 8.82 -5.44 10.11
CA LYS A 60 8.12 -4.27 10.66
C LYS A 60 6.97 -3.81 9.75
N ARG A 61 7.21 -3.69 8.45
CA ARG A 61 6.19 -3.26 7.47
C ARG A 61 5.04 -4.26 7.36
N VAL A 62 5.32 -5.55 7.18
CA VAL A 62 4.30 -6.61 7.10
C VAL A 62 3.46 -6.69 8.37
N HIS A 63 4.09 -6.59 9.54
CA HIS A 63 3.37 -6.57 10.82
C HIS A 63 2.47 -5.33 10.94
N ALA A 64 2.98 -4.15 10.56
CA ALA A 64 2.22 -2.91 10.60
C ALA A 64 1.01 -2.94 9.65
N TYR A 65 1.18 -3.41 8.42
CA TYR A 65 0.08 -3.48 7.44
C TYR A 65 -1.00 -4.47 7.88
N ARG A 66 -0.63 -5.68 8.31
CA ARG A 66 -1.60 -6.66 8.85
C ARG A 66 -2.32 -6.17 10.12
N ALA A 67 -1.63 -5.41 10.97
CA ALA A 67 -2.26 -4.80 12.14
C ALA A 67 -3.26 -3.71 11.73
N LYS A 68 -2.94 -2.90 10.72
CA LYS A 68 -3.85 -1.91 10.13
C LYS A 68 -5.06 -2.58 9.47
N GLU A 69 -4.88 -3.63 8.67
CA GLU A 69 -5.98 -4.39 8.05
C GLU A 69 -6.97 -4.91 9.10
N ARG A 70 -6.48 -5.51 10.19
CA ARG A 70 -7.35 -5.96 11.30
C ARG A 70 -8.14 -4.81 11.93
N LYS A 71 -7.56 -3.61 12.02
CA LYS A 71 -8.25 -2.42 12.56
C LYS A 71 -9.30 -1.86 11.58
N TYR A 72 -8.98 -1.80 10.29
CA TYR A 72 -9.91 -1.35 9.24
C TYR A 72 -11.12 -2.29 9.12
N HIS A 73 -10.91 -3.61 9.13
CA HIS A 73 -12.02 -4.57 9.11
C HIS A 73 -12.85 -4.60 10.40
N ALA A 74 -12.33 -4.05 11.50
CA ALA A 74 -13.06 -3.91 12.77
C ALA A 74 -13.87 -2.59 12.87
N HIS A 75 -13.72 -1.64 11.93
CA HIS A 75 -14.45 -0.36 11.92
C HIS A 75 -15.06 -0.09 10.54
N PRO A 76 -16.29 -0.55 10.24
CA PRO A 76 -17.01 -0.09 9.07
C PRO A 76 -17.56 1.30 9.37
N GLY A 77 -16.90 2.33 8.84
CA GLY A 77 -17.42 3.69 8.77
C GLY A 77 -16.88 4.62 9.84
N ASN A 78 -16.23 5.71 9.39
CA ASN A 78 -16.71 7.08 9.60
C ASN A 78 -15.71 8.13 9.04
N HIS A 79 -15.29 8.05 7.76
CA HIS A 79 -14.67 9.22 7.11
C HIS A 79 -15.78 10.10 6.52
N ARG A 80 -16.54 10.72 7.43
CA ARG A 80 -17.52 11.73 7.10
C ARG A 80 -16.75 12.98 6.65
N ARG A 81 -16.85 13.27 5.34
CA ARG A 81 -16.44 14.53 4.69
C ARG A 81 -16.73 15.72 5.60
N ILE A 82 -15.68 16.43 6.01
CA ILE A 82 -15.80 17.79 6.54
C ILE A 82 -15.34 18.74 5.43
N HIS A 83 -16.21 18.97 4.45
CA HIS A 83 -16.16 20.21 3.69
C HIS A 83 -16.97 21.24 4.48
N LYS A 84 -16.28 22.15 5.17
CA LYS A 84 -16.89 23.37 5.67
C LYS A 84 -17.12 24.29 4.47
N ALA A 85 -18.39 24.47 4.11
CA ALA A 85 -18.84 25.68 3.44
C ALA A 85 -18.95 26.79 4.49
N HIS A 86 -18.39 27.96 4.18
CA HIS A 86 -18.89 29.32 4.43
C HIS A 86 -17.77 30.32 4.16
#